data_AF-A0A1Y6BTM6-F1
#
_entry.id   AF-A0A1Y6BTM6-F1
#
_cell.length_a   1.000
_cell.length_b   1.000
_cell.length_c   1.000
_cell.angle_alpha   90.00
_cell.angle_beta   90.00
_cell.angle_gamma   90.00
#
_symmetry.space_group_name_H-M   'P 1'
#
loop_
_entity.id
_entity.type
_entity.pdbx_description
1 polymer ?
#
loop_
_entity_poly.entity_id
_entity_poly.type
_entity_poly.pdbx_seq_one_letter_code
_entity_poly.pdbx_strand_id
1 'polypeptide(L)'
;MKKLIFLIWILPVLVCSNAFSAEPGKQGSIQITDLLKAFSKNSGLKVVASKELKGEAIYTGFTLDELNYDLLLTILKLNGFTAFKNEKYVEVVPQHRARVYASEILDEDVVYPEDQYLIATIKVENLCVSSLMPVLMPLVYRYSFISTQYESNSIVIVDYFSHIKAIKALVEDLDSTSEKQKKCEKFEMRPRAPLKVAPKTGK
;
A
#
# COMPACT_ATOMS: atom_id res chain seq x y z
N MET A 1 77.08 15.93 -4.00
CA MET A 1 76.52 15.36 -5.25
C MET A 1 75.50 14.28 -4.89
N LYS A 2 74.27 14.44 -5.39
CA LYS A 2 73.28 13.40 -5.73
C LYS A 2 72.77 12.41 -4.67
N LYS A 3 71.43 12.47 -4.54
CA LYS A 3 70.43 11.41 -4.27
C LYS A 3 70.20 11.03 -2.80
N LEU A 4 69.02 10.61 -2.34
CA LEU A 4 67.61 10.67 -2.77
C LEU A 4 66.85 9.86 -1.68
N ILE A 5 65.86 10.48 -1.01
CA ILE A 5 64.58 9.91 -0.50
C ILE A 5 64.60 8.57 0.29
N PHE A 6 64.08 8.58 1.54
CA PHE A 6 62.86 7.85 2.00
C PHE A 6 62.73 8.04 3.54
N LEU A 7 61.77 8.83 4.05
CA LEU A 7 60.34 8.55 4.28
C LEU A 7 60.07 8.01 5.70
N ILE A 8 59.35 8.81 6.48
CA ILE A 8 58.22 8.47 7.39
C ILE A 8 58.19 9.52 8.49
N TRP A 9 57.45 10.60 8.21
CA TRP A 9 57.05 11.59 9.20
C TRP A 9 55.67 11.17 9.68
N ILE A 10 55.60 10.58 10.87
CA ILE A 10 54.35 10.18 11.52
C ILE A 10 53.70 11.47 12.02
N LEU A 11 52.87 12.09 11.16
CA LEU A 11 51.85 13.02 11.62
C LEU A 11 50.68 12.18 12.12
N PRO A 12 50.18 12.38 13.34
CA PRO A 12 48.93 11.77 13.73
C PRO A 12 47.84 12.44 12.89
N VAL A 13 47.27 11.67 11.96
CA VAL A 13 46.04 12.04 11.28
C VAL A 13 44.98 12.10 12.37
N LEU A 14 44.69 13.32 12.83
CA LEU A 14 43.54 13.62 13.65
C LEU A 14 42.32 13.33 12.77
N VAL A 15 41.87 12.07 12.81
CA VAL A 15 40.58 11.68 12.27
C VAL A 15 39.55 12.41 13.13
N CYS A 16 39.12 13.58 12.66
CA CYS A 16 37.86 14.15 13.07
C CYS A 16 36.80 13.14 12.64
N SER A 17 36.43 12.25 13.57
CA SER A 17 35.15 11.58 13.54
C SER A 17 34.12 12.69 13.54
N ASN A 18 33.68 13.11 12.36
CA ASN A 18 32.43 13.85 12.23
C ASN A 18 31.35 12.88 12.69
N ALA A 19 31.05 12.93 13.99
CA ALA A 19 29.76 12.51 14.48
C ALA A 19 28.77 13.37 13.71
N PHE A 20 28.15 12.78 12.69
CA PHE A 20 26.94 13.29 12.08
C PHE A 20 25.89 13.27 13.19
N SER A 21 25.90 14.33 13.99
CA SER A 21 24.86 14.61 14.97
C SER A 21 23.68 15.12 14.15
N ALA A 22 22.88 14.17 13.65
CA ALA A 22 21.54 14.46 13.26
C ALA A 22 20.85 14.98 14.53
N GLU A 23 20.55 16.28 14.59
CA GLU A 23 19.69 16.78 15.65
C GLU A 23 18.41 15.94 15.62
N PRO A 24 17.97 15.38 16.76
CA PRO A 24 16.75 14.61 16.79
C PRO A 24 15.63 15.54 16.34
N GLY A 25 15.11 15.30 15.14
CA GLY A 25 13.98 16.04 14.60
C GLY A 25 12.91 16.08 15.68
N LYS A 26 12.47 17.28 16.06
CA LYS A 26 11.54 17.49 17.16
C LYS A 26 10.28 16.64 16.92
N GLN A 27 10.13 15.58 17.70
CA GLN A 27 9.00 14.68 17.62
C GLN A 27 7.77 15.39 18.19
N GLY A 28 6.74 15.54 17.36
CA GLY A 28 5.44 16.09 17.73
C GLY A 28 4.43 14.96 17.92
N SER A 29 3.48 15.19 18.82
CA SER A 29 2.30 14.35 18.96
C SER A 29 1.06 15.24 18.88
N ILE A 30 0.02 14.77 18.22
CA ILE A 30 -1.22 15.53 18.01
C ILE A 30 -2.41 14.59 17.93
N GLN A 31 -3.53 14.98 18.54
CA GLN A 31 -4.78 14.23 18.38
C GLN A 31 -5.20 14.23 16.91
N ILE A 32 -5.63 13.09 16.39
CA ILE A 32 -6.00 12.98 14.97
C ILE A 32 -7.13 13.97 14.63
N THR A 33 -8.05 14.23 15.57
CA THR A 33 -9.10 15.24 15.39
C THR A 33 -8.56 16.66 15.20
N ASP A 34 -7.46 17.01 15.86
CA ASP A 34 -6.86 18.35 15.74
C ASP A 34 -6.00 18.44 14.48
N LEU A 35 -5.37 17.34 14.08
CA LEU A 35 -4.73 17.20 12.78
C LEU A 35 -5.74 17.46 11.64
N LEU A 36 -6.93 16.88 11.71
CA LEU A 36 -7.98 17.12 10.71
C LEU A 36 -8.47 18.58 10.69
N LYS A 37 -8.53 19.24 11.85
CA LYS A 37 -8.86 20.68 11.92
C LYS A 37 -7.78 21.52 11.26
N ALA A 38 -6.50 21.22 11.51
CA ALA A 38 -5.38 21.89 10.88
C ALA A 38 -5.43 21.71 9.35
N PHE A 39 -5.62 20.48 8.88
CA PHE A 39 -5.78 20.18 7.46
C PHE A 39 -6.96 20.93 6.83
N SER A 40 -8.12 20.93 7.48
CA SER A 40 -9.32 21.66 7.02
C SER A 40 -9.06 23.16 6.84
N LYS A 41 -8.37 23.76 7.83
CA LYS A 41 -7.98 25.18 7.78
C LYS A 41 -6.99 25.47 6.64
N ASN A 42 -6.01 24.60 6.43
CA ASN A 42 -4.94 24.82 5.45
C ASN A 42 -5.39 24.54 4.01
N SER A 43 -6.17 23.47 3.82
CA SER A 43 -6.67 23.06 2.50
C SER A 43 -7.93 23.81 2.05
N GLY A 44 -8.66 24.41 2.99
CA GLY A 44 -9.97 25.02 2.74
C GLY A 44 -11.10 24.00 2.52
N LEU A 45 -10.83 22.70 2.65
CA LEU A 45 -11.80 21.63 2.45
C LEU A 45 -12.53 21.29 3.75
N LYS A 46 -13.84 21.03 3.65
CA LYS A 46 -14.61 20.52 4.79
C LYS A 46 -14.20 19.07 5.06
N VAL A 47 -14.07 18.69 6.33
CA VAL A 47 -13.72 17.33 6.73
C VAL A 47 -14.86 16.72 7.55
N VAL A 48 -15.28 15.52 7.18
CA VAL A 48 -16.30 14.74 7.88
C VAL A 48 -15.65 13.45 8.37
N ALA A 49 -15.71 13.18 9.66
CA ALA A 49 -15.03 12.02 10.26
C ALA A 49 -16.02 11.05 10.92
N SER A 50 -15.69 9.76 10.85
CA SER A 50 -16.40 8.71 11.58
C SER A 50 -16.33 8.92 13.10
N LYS A 51 -17.39 8.52 13.82
CA LYS A 51 -17.44 8.54 15.30
C LYS A 51 -16.36 7.67 15.96
N GLU A 52 -15.81 6.72 15.21
CA GLU A 52 -14.75 5.82 15.65
C GLU A 52 -13.36 6.46 15.62
N LEU A 53 -13.24 7.68 15.06
CA LEU A 53 -11.98 8.41 14.99
C LEU A 53 -11.51 8.78 16.40
N LYS A 54 -10.47 8.08 16.86
CA LYS A 54 -9.81 8.28 18.15
C LYS A 54 -8.33 7.95 17.99
N GLY A 55 -7.51 8.56 18.84
CA GLY A 55 -6.07 8.30 18.88
C GLY A 55 -5.24 9.53 18.58
N GLU A 56 -3.95 9.36 18.78
CA GLU A 56 -2.92 10.38 18.64
C GLU A 56 -1.99 9.98 17.51
N ALA A 57 -1.73 10.92 16.60
CA ALA A 57 -0.73 10.78 15.56
C ALA A 57 0.61 11.31 16.06
N ILE A 58 1.65 10.51 15.86
CA ILE A 58 3.03 10.89 16.11
C ILE A 58 3.66 11.29 14.78
N TYR A 59 4.36 12.42 14.76
CA TYR A 59 5.03 12.91 13.57
C TYR A 59 6.37 13.56 13.90
N THR A 60 7.29 13.51 12.93
CA THR A 60 8.63 14.07 13.05
C THR A 60 9.04 14.67 11.72
N GLY A 61 9.71 15.82 11.74
CA GLY A 61 10.35 16.38 10.55
C GLY A 61 9.45 17.18 9.61
N PHE A 62 8.23 17.53 10.03
CA PHE A 62 7.39 18.50 9.32
C PHE A 62 6.58 19.35 10.30
N THR A 63 6.14 20.52 9.84
CA THR A 63 5.25 21.42 10.56
C THR A 63 3.79 21.22 10.11
N LEU A 64 2.82 21.54 10.97
CA LEU A 64 1.40 21.38 10.63
C LEU A 64 0.97 22.25 9.43
N ASP A 65 1.70 23.32 9.12
CA ASP A 65 1.44 24.17 7.96
C ASP A 65 1.81 23.50 6.63
N GLU A 66 2.73 22.52 6.67
CA GLU A 66 3.15 21.71 5.52
C GLU A 66 2.24 20.49 5.28
N LEU A 67 1.19 20.32 6.10
CA LEU A 67 0.26 19.20 6.02
C LEU A 67 -0.58 19.27 4.75
N ASN A 68 -0.14 18.57 3.71
CA ASN A 68 -0.89 18.34 2.49
C ASN A 68 -1.75 17.06 2.58
N TYR A 69 -2.51 16.78 1.51
CA TYR A 69 -3.43 15.64 1.48
C TYR A 69 -2.68 14.30 1.50
N ASP A 70 -1.57 14.19 0.77
CA ASP A 70 -0.76 12.97 0.70
C ASP A 70 -0.22 12.59 2.08
N LEU A 71 0.36 13.55 2.79
CA LEU A 71 0.87 13.35 4.13
C LEU A 71 -0.24 13.03 5.13
N LEU A 72 -1.40 13.68 5.00
CA LEU A 72 -2.57 13.33 5.79
C LEU A 72 -2.96 11.86 5.61
N LEU A 73 -3.02 11.37 4.37
CA LEU A 73 -3.35 9.98 4.08
C LEU A 73 -2.33 9.01 4.70
N THR A 74 -1.04 9.31 4.61
CA THR A 74 0.01 8.50 5.26
C THR A 74 -0.18 8.43 6.76
N ILE A 75 -0.43 9.57 7.42
CA ILE A 75 -0.65 9.61 8.87
C ILE A 75 -1.91 8.81 9.24
N LEU A 76 -3.01 9.00 8.50
CA LEU A 76 -4.26 8.25 8.74
C LEU A 76 -4.04 6.74 8.57
N LYS A 77 -3.30 6.33 7.53
CA LYS A 77 -3.00 4.92 7.25
C LYS A 77 -2.27 4.25 8.41
N LEU A 78 -1.25 4.90 8.95
CA LEU A 78 -0.50 4.38 10.11
C LEU A 78 -1.36 4.27 11.38
N ASN A 79 -2.43 5.05 11.47
CA ASN A 79 -3.34 5.07 12.60
C ASN A 79 -4.62 4.23 12.37
N GLY A 80 -4.70 3.43 11.30
CA GLY A 80 -5.84 2.56 11.03
C GLY A 80 -7.06 3.26 10.42
N PHE A 81 -6.87 4.46 9.88
CA PHE A 81 -7.87 5.24 9.16
C PHE A 81 -7.46 5.43 7.69
N THR A 82 -8.39 5.94 6.89
CA THR A 82 -8.14 6.42 5.54
C THR A 82 -9.09 7.59 5.25
N ALA A 83 -8.86 8.30 4.16
CA ALA A 83 -9.74 9.36 3.72
C ALA A 83 -10.09 9.25 2.24
N PHE A 84 -11.29 9.71 1.90
CA PHE A 84 -11.80 9.83 0.53
C PHE A 84 -12.14 11.29 0.27
N LYS A 85 -11.55 11.87 -0.77
CA LYS A 85 -11.78 13.26 -1.14
C LYS A 85 -12.82 13.33 -2.25
N ASN A 86 -13.88 14.08 -2.00
CA ASN A 86 -14.85 14.50 -3.00
C ASN A 86 -14.66 16.00 -3.31
N GLU A 87 -15.40 16.53 -4.28
CA GLU A 87 -15.31 17.95 -4.67
C GLU A 87 -15.58 18.94 -3.52
N LYS A 88 -16.39 18.54 -2.54
CA LYS A 88 -16.92 19.43 -1.50
C LYS A 88 -16.35 19.16 -0.10
N TYR A 89 -15.93 17.93 0.16
CA TYR A 89 -15.48 17.52 1.48
C TYR A 89 -14.62 16.26 1.43
N VAL A 90 -13.87 16.03 2.50
CA VAL A 90 -13.05 14.85 2.74
C VAL A 90 -13.72 14.00 3.81
N GLU A 91 -13.98 12.73 3.48
CA GLU A 91 -14.57 11.74 4.37
C GLU A 91 -13.48 10.89 5.01
N VAL A 92 -13.38 10.87 6.34
CA VAL A 92 -12.40 10.07 7.09
C VAL A 92 -13.09 8.87 7.73
N VAL A 93 -12.66 7.67 7.36
CA VAL A 93 -13.26 6.40 7.80
C VAL A 93 -12.21 5.42 8.33
N PRO A 94 -12.59 4.47 9.20
CA PRO A 94 -11.71 3.37 9.57
C PRO A 94 -11.34 2.49 8.37
N GLN A 95 -10.11 1.97 8.33
CA GLN A 95 -9.63 1.13 7.21
C GLN A 95 -10.49 -0.11 6.96
N HIS A 96 -11.04 -0.72 8.01
CA HIS A 96 -11.90 -1.89 7.87
C HIS A 96 -13.20 -1.60 7.10
N ARG A 97 -13.56 -0.32 6.91
CA ARG A 97 -14.68 0.11 6.06
C ARG A 97 -14.24 0.67 4.71
N ALA A 98 -12.95 0.88 4.47
CA ALA A 98 -12.43 1.55 3.27
C ALA A 98 -13.00 0.96 1.97
N ARG A 99 -13.08 -0.38 1.88
CA ARG A 99 -13.64 -1.08 0.71
C ARG A 99 -15.07 -0.66 0.33
N VAL A 100 -15.91 -0.32 1.30
CA VAL A 100 -17.30 0.08 1.04
C VAL A 100 -17.40 1.53 0.56
N TYR A 101 -16.43 2.36 0.94
CA TYR A 101 -16.38 3.78 0.59
C TYR A 101 -15.54 4.05 -0.68
N ALA A 102 -14.72 3.09 -1.10
CA ALA A 102 -13.94 3.18 -2.33
C ALA A 102 -14.88 3.36 -3.54
N SER A 103 -14.80 4.54 -4.16
CA SER A 103 -15.61 4.93 -5.32
C SER A 103 -14.76 5.24 -6.55
N GLU A 104 -13.48 5.53 -6.34
CA GLU A 104 -12.56 5.96 -7.38
C GLU A 104 -11.88 4.76 -8.03
N ILE A 105 -11.98 4.70 -9.37
CA ILE A 105 -11.32 3.70 -10.19
C ILE A 105 -9.99 4.30 -10.66
N LEU A 106 -8.93 3.50 -10.57
CA LEU A 106 -7.60 3.87 -11.04
C LEU A 106 -7.65 4.24 -12.53
N ASP A 107 -7.24 5.46 -12.83
CA ASP A 107 -6.96 5.96 -14.17
C ASP A 107 -5.43 6.04 -14.38
N GLU A 108 -4.92 5.47 -15.46
CA GLU A 108 -3.47 5.42 -15.71
C GLU A 108 -2.89 6.81 -16.05
N ASP A 109 -3.74 7.74 -16.52
CA ASP A 109 -3.33 9.10 -16.88
C ASP A 109 -3.30 10.05 -15.66
N VAL A 110 -3.72 9.58 -14.48
CA VAL A 110 -3.83 10.38 -13.27
C VAL A 110 -2.78 9.97 -12.25
N VAL A 111 -2.12 10.96 -11.65
CA VAL A 111 -1.22 10.73 -10.51
C VAL A 111 -2.02 10.80 -9.22
N TYR A 112 -2.06 9.68 -8.50
CA TYR A 112 -2.72 9.57 -7.20
C TYR A 112 -1.72 9.68 -6.04
N PRO A 113 -2.16 10.15 -4.87
CA PRO A 113 -1.38 10.00 -3.64
C PRO A 113 -1.07 8.53 -3.36
N GLU A 114 0.14 8.24 -2.87
CA GLU A 114 0.61 6.87 -2.60
C GLU A 114 -0.31 6.07 -1.65
N ASP A 115 -0.94 6.77 -0.71
CA ASP A 115 -1.84 6.19 0.29
C ASP A 115 -3.32 6.48 -0.01
N GLN A 116 -3.66 6.84 -1.25
CA GLN A 116 -5.05 6.91 -1.72
C GLN A 116 -5.59 5.48 -1.93
N TYR A 117 -6.80 5.22 -1.44
CA TYR A 117 -7.45 3.92 -1.54
C TYR A 117 -8.33 3.86 -2.81
N LEU A 118 -8.02 2.95 -3.73
CA LEU A 118 -8.56 2.92 -5.09
C LEU A 118 -9.05 1.52 -5.49
N ILE A 119 -9.87 1.48 -6.54
CA ILE A 119 -10.24 0.26 -7.26
C ILE A 119 -9.42 0.18 -8.54
N ALA A 120 -8.67 -0.90 -8.75
CA ALA A 120 -7.90 -1.11 -9.97
C ALA A 120 -8.32 -2.41 -10.66
N THR A 121 -8.28 -2.39 -12.00
CA THR A 121 -8.40 -3.59 -12.83
C THR A 121 -7.10 -3.80 -13.58
N ILE A 122 -6.47 -4.96 -13.37
CA ILE A 122 -5.22 -5.35 -14.02
C ILE A 122 -5.52 -6.47 -15.00
N LYS A 123 -5.22 -6.25 -16.29
CA LYS A 123 -5.39 -7.27 -17.31
C LYS A 123 -4.14 -8.15 -17.39
N VAL A 124 -4.35 -9.45 -17.59
CA VAL A 124 -3.28 -10.44 -17.80
C VAL A 124 -3.33 -10.90 -19.25
N GLU A 125 -2.19 -10.94 -19.94
CA GLU A 125 -2.14 -11.18 -21.39
C GLU A 125 -1.70 -12.61 -21.75
N ASN A 126 -0.68 -13.14 -21.08
CA ASN A 126 -0.03 -14.39 -21.47
C ASN A 126 -0.43 -15.57 -20.57
N LEU A 127 -0.62 -15.33 -19.27
CA LEU A 127 -0.99 -16.31 -18.27
C LEU A 127 -2.50 -16.36 -18.05
N CYS A 128 -2.95 -17.49 -17.49
CA CYS A 128 -4.27 -17.52 -16.89
C CYS A 128 -4.26 -16.81 -15.52
N VAL A 129 -5.20 -15.89 -15.33
CA VAL A 129 -5.36 -15.12 -14.09
C VAL A 129 -5.47 -16.00 -12.83
N SER A 130 -6.06 -17.20 -12.94
CA SER A 130 -6.22 -18.15 -11.83
C SER A 130 -4.89 -18.70 -11.32
N SER A 131 -3.91 -18.84 -12.20
CA SER A 131 -2.58 -19.35 -11.87
C SER A 131 -1.77 -18.36 -11.02
N LEU A 132 -2.11 -17.05 -11.10
CA LEU A 132 -1.44 -16.00 -10.34
C LEU A 132 -1.94 -15.89 -8.90
N MET A 133 -3.17 -16.33 -8.61
CA MET A 133 -3.77 -16.15 -7.28
C MET A 133 -2.95 -16.74 -6.12
N PRO A 134 -2.43 -17.97 -6.19
CA PRO A 134 -1.60 -18.51 -5.11
C PRO A 134 -0.38 -17.64 -4.78
N VAL A 135 0.15 -16.92 -5.77
CA VAL A 135 1.32 -16.03 -5.62
C VAL A 135 0.92 -14.68 -5.05
N LEU A 136 -0.25 -14.14 -5.44
CA LEU A 136 -0.71 -12.83 -5.00
C LEU A 136 -1.39 -12.86 -3.62
N MET A 137 -2.03 -13.96 -3.24
CA MET A 137 -2.77 -14.08 -1.98
C MET A 137 -1.96 -13.73 -0.72
N PRO A 138 -0.67 -14.11 -0.58
CA PRO A 138 0.16 -13.69 0.55
C PRO A 138 0.43 -12.18 0.62
N LEU A 139 0.31 -11.46 -0.50
CA LEU A 139 0.58 -10.02 -0.58
C LEU A 139 -0.64 -9.18 -0.20
N VAL A 140 -1.84 -9.77 -0.16
CA VAL A 140 -3.08 -9.04 0.15
C VAL A 140 -3.03 -8.51 1.58
N TYR A 141 -3.14 -7.19 1.71
CA TYR A 141 -3.16 -6.54 3.02
C TYR A 141 -4.49 -6.81 3.75
N ARG A 142 -4.52 -6.66 5.09
CA ARG A 142 -5.63 -7.14 5.94
C ARG A 142 -7.02 -6.63 5.53
N TYR A 143 -7.10 -5.39 5.05
CA TYR A 143 -8.36 -4.75 4.66
C TYR A 143 -8.55 -4.63 3.15
N SER A 144 -7.68 -5.28 2.39
CA SER A 144 -7.66 -5.24 0.94
C SER A 144 -8.57 -6.31 0.35
N PHE A 145 -8.92 -6.11 -0.92
CA PHE A 145 -9.72 -7.05 -1.66
C PHE A 145 -9.04 -7.37 -2.99
N ILE A 146 -8.96 -8.66 -3.31
CA ILE A 146 -8.50 -9.15 -4.60
C ILE A 146 -9.51 -10.16 -5.11
N SER A 147 -9.87 -10.06 -6.38
CA SER A 147 -10.70 -11.05 -7.08
C SER A 147 -10.23 -11.22 -8.51
N THR A 148 -10.62 -12.34 -9.11
CA THR A 148 -10.31 -12.65 -10.51
C THR A 148 -11.58 -12.70 -11.35
N GLN A 149 -11.50 -12.10 -12.52
CA GLN A 149 -12.53 -12.13 -13.55
C GLN A 149 -12.02 -12.99 -14.70
N TYR A 150 -12.56 -14.21 -14.77
CA TYR A 150 -12.14 -15.22 -15.75
C TYR A 150 -12.45 -14.80 -17.19
N GLU A 151 -13.61 -14.18 -17.43
CA GLU A 151 -14.07 -13.82 -18.76
C GLU A 151 -13.19 -12.77 -19.43
N SER A 152 -12.70 -11.80 -18.65
CA SER A 152 -11.80 -10.74 -19.11
C SER A 152 -10.33 -11.03 -18.86
N ASN A 153 -10.00 -12.18 -18.28
CA ASN A 153 -8.66 -12.54 -17.80
C ASN A 153 -8.00 -11.40 -17.00
N SER A 154 -8.73 -10.87 -16.01
CA SER A 154 -8.29 -9.69 -15.26
C SER A 154 -8.44 -9.87 -13.75
N ILE A 155 -7.64 -9.11 -13.00
CA ILE A 155 -7.65 -9.06 -11.54
C ILE A 155 -8.30 -7.74 -11.15
N VAL A 156 -9.27 -7.79 -10.24
CA VAL A 156 -9.81 -6.59 -9.61
C VAL A 156 -9.20 -6.48 -8.21
N ILE A 157 -8.62 -5.32 -7.91
CA ILE A 157 -7.96 -5.04 -6.64
C ILE A 157 -8.59 -3.80 -6.02
N VAL A 158 -8.82 -3.82 -4.72
CA VAL A 158 -9.20 -2.64 -3.95
C VAL A 158 -8.21 -2.47 -2.81
N ASP A 159 -7.35 -1.46 -2.90
CA ASP A 159 -6.23 -1.21 -1.97
C ASP A 159 -5.65 0.20 -2.14
N TYR A 160 -4.58 0.51 -1.39
CA TYR A 160 -3.75 1.69 -1.56
C TYR A 160 -3.02 1.72 -2.91
N PHE A 161 -2.89 2.90 -3.51
CA PHE A 161 -2.21 3.11 -4.79
C PHE A 161 -0.78 2.56 -4.80
N SER A 162 0.01 2.86 -3.78
CA SER A 162 1.37 2.33 -3.61
C SER A 162 1.44 0.80 -3.68
N HIS A 163 0.45 0.13 -3.09
CA HIS A 163 0.38 -1.32 -3.08
C HIS A 163 -0.14 -1.89 -4.40
N ILE A 164 -1.15 -1.25 -5.00
CA ILE A 164 -1.64 -1.59 -6.35
C ILE A 164 -0.49 -1.53 -7.36
N LYS A 165 0.36 -0.49 -7.31
CA LYS A 165 1.54 -0.38 -8.17
C LYS A 165 2.50 -1.56 -7.99
N ALA A 166 2.78 -1.94 -6.74
CA ALA A 166 3.65 -3.08 -6.46
C ALA A 166 3.08 -4.39 -7.00
N ILE A 167 1.78 -4.65 -6.82
CA ILE A 167 1.12 -5.83 -7.37
C ILE A 167 1.09 -5.81 -8.89
N LYS A 168 0.79 -4.66 -9.51
CA LYS A 168 0.78 -4.49 -10.96
C LYS A 168 2.15 -4.82 -11.56
N ALA A 169 3.22 -4.25 -11.00
CA ALA A 169 4.58 -4.54 -11.44
C ALA A 169 4.94 -6.03 -11.32
N LEU A 170 4.52 -6.70 -10.23
CA LEU A 170 4.73 -8.13 -10.07
C LEU A 170 3.95 -8.96 -11.09
N VAL A 171 2.69 -8.60 -11.35
CA VAL A 171 1.85 -9.29 -12.34
C VAL A 171 2.45 -9.14 -13.73
N GLU A 172 2.91 -7.95 -14.11
CA GLU A 172 3.55 -7.68 -15.39
C GLU A 172 4.86 -8.48 -15.57
N ASP A 173 5.69 -8.57 -14.52
CA ASP A 173 6.93 -9.37 -14.52
C ASP A 173 6.63 -10.86 -14.73
N LEU A 174 5.69 -11.41 -13.97
CA LEU A 174 5.29 -12.82 -14.08
C LEU A 174 4.63 -13.13 -15.43
N ASP A 175 3.82 -12.22 -15.96
CA ASP A 175 3.12 -12.40 -17.24
C ASP A 175 4.09 -12.31 -18.43
N SER A 176 5.07 -11.40 -18.38
CA SER A 176 6.05 -11.19 -19.45
C SER A 176 7.08 -12.32 -19.60
N THR A 177 7.39 -13.02 -18.50
CA THR A 177 8.37 -14.13 -18.46
C THR A 177 7.78 -15.48 -18.88
N SER A 178 6.47 -15.54 -19.11
CA SER A 178 5.75 -16.77 -19.42
C SER A 178 5.63 -17.05 -20.92
N GLU A 179 5.64 -18.32 -21.30
CA GLU A 179 5.19 -18.74 -22.63
C GLU A 179 3.66 -18.59 -22.73
N LYS A 180 3.17 -18.05 -23.85
CA LYS A 180 1.73 -17.75 -24.07
C LYS A 180 0.84 -18.98 -23.79
N GLN A 181 0.18 -19.01 -22.64
CA GLN A 181 -0.84 -19.99 -22.28
C GLN A 181 -2.23 -19.35 -22.35
N LYS A 182 -2.83 -19.40 -23.54
CA LYS A 182 -4.08 -18.70 -23.85
C LYS A 182 -5.35 -19.27 -23.20
N LYS A 183 -5.30 -20.43 -22.53
CA LYS A 183 -6.51 -21.10 -22.04
C LYS A 183 -6.62 -21.04 -20.52
N CYS A 184 -7.40 -20.08 -20.04
CA CYS A 184 -8.00 -20.18 -18.72
C CYS A 184 -9.10 -21.23 -18.74
N GLU A 185 -8.89 -22.35 -18.05
CA GLU A 185 -10.00 -23.24 -17.70
C GLU A 185 -10.62 -22.75 -16.38
N LYS A 186 -11.93 -22.48 -16.43
CA LYS A 186 -12.72 -22.23 -15.23
C LYS A 186 -12.61 -23.46 -14.33
N PHE A 187 -12.14 -23.27 -13.10
CA PHE A 187 -12.11 -24.36 -12.11
C PHE A 187 -13.56 -24.66 -11.69
N GLU A 188 -14.27 -25.48 -12.47
CA GLU A 188 -15.56 -26.01 -12.06
C GLU A 188 -15.33 -27.01 -10.93
N MET A 189 -16.02 -26.81 -9.80
CA MET A 189 -16.04 -27.81 -8.74
C MET A 189 -16.62 -29.09 -9.31
N ARG A 190 -15.77 -30.10 -9.54
CA ARG A 190 -16.24 -31.45 -9.81
C ARG A 190 -17.10 -31.87 -8.61
N PRO A 191 -18.35 -32.35 -8.82
CA PRO A 191 -19.17 -32.79 -7.71
C PRO A 191 -18.39 -33.83 -6.91
N ARG A 192 -18.24 -33.58 -5.60
CA ARG A 192 -17.62 -34.55 -4.70
C ARG A 192 -18.45 -35.83 -4.79
N ALA A 193 -17.82 -36.92 -5.22
CA ALA A 193 -18.47 -38.22 -5.22
C ALA A 193 -19.05 -38.47 -3.81
N PRO A 194 -20.27 -39.00 -3.69
CA PRO A 194 -20.87 -39.25 -2.39
C PRO A 194 -19.92 -40.13 -1.57
N LEU A 195 -19.65 -39.71 -0.35
CA LEU A 195 -18.85 -40.49 0.60
C LEU A 195 -19.51 -41.88 0.70
N LYS A 196 -18.80 -42.91 0.23
CA LYS A 196 -19.21 -44.29 0.48
C LYS A 196 -19.09 -44.52 1.98
N VAL A 197 -20.20 -44.35 2.69
CA VAL A 197 -20.29 -44.70 4.10
C VAL A 197 -20.10 -46.20 4.19
N ALA A 198 -18.99 -46.65 4.78
CA ALA A 198 -18.76 -48.06 5.03
C ALA A 198 -19.94 -48.62 5.86
N PRO A 199 -20.48 -49.80 5.51
CA PRO A 199 -21.55 -50.40 6.29
C PRO A 199 -21.06 -50.59 7.72
N LYS A 200 -21.82 -50.08 8.69
CA LYS A 200 -21.55 -50.34 10.11
C LYS A 200 -21.66 -51.84 10.32
N THR A 201 -20.54 -52.50 10.56
CA THR A 201 -20.51 -53.89 11.04
C THR A 201 -21.17 -53.89 12.41
N GLY A 202 -22.41 -54.38 12.48
CA GLY A 202 -23.13 -54.58 13.73
C GLY A 202 -22.42 -55.64 14.57
N LYS A 203 -22.20 -55.31 15.85
CA LYS A 203 -22.05 -56.27 16.93
C LYS A 203 -23.24 -56.11 17.86
#